data_AF-A0A2V6WAT5-F1
#
_entry.id   AF-A0A2V6WAT5-F1
#
_cell.length_a   1.000
_cell.length_b   1.000
_cell.length_c   1.000
_cell.angle_alpha   90.00
_cell.angle_beta   90.00
_cell.angle_gamma   90.00
#
_symmetry.space_group_name_H-M   'P 1'
#
loop_
_entity.id
_entity.type
_entity.pdbx_description
1 polymer ?
#
loop_
_entity_poly.entity_id
_entity_poly.type
_entity_poly.pdbx_seq_one_letter_code
_entity_poly.pdbx_strand_id
1 'polypeptide(L)' 'MNRDEIRGKAEKAKGYIKEETGEAIDDPELEAEGRSERAAGKLREGFGKAKRKVGEAVDDIVDDIEE' A
#
# COMPACT_ATOMS: atom_id res chain seq x y z
N MET A 1 -2.46 -13.53 1.33
CA MET A 1 -2.37 -12.05 1.37
C MET A 1 -2.53 -11.60 2.81
N ASN A 2 -1.65 -10.73 3.31
CA ASN A 2 -1.71 -10.23 4.69
C ASN A 2 -2.76 -9.10 4.80
N ARG A 3 -3.35 -8.88 5.99
CA ARG A 3 -4.40 -7.86 6.21
C ARG A 3 -3.95 -6.45 5.80
N ASP A 4 -2.68 -6.12 6.04
CA ASP A 4 -2.10 -4.83 5.65
C ASP A 4 -2.09 -4.60 4.13
N GLU A 5 -1.89 -5.67 3.34
CA GLU A 5 -1.86 -5.59 1.89
C GLU A 5 -3.26 -5.38 1.31
N ILE A 6 -4.28 -6.00 1.91
CA ILE A 6 -5.68 -5.78 1.56
C ILE A 6 -6.09 -4.35 1.90
N ARG A 7 -5.71 -3.85 3.09
CA ARG A 7 -5.99 -2.48 3.52
C ARG A 7 -5.33 -1.46 2.60
N GLY A 8 -4.06 -1.67 2.23
CA GLY A 8 -3.34 -0.79 1.30
C GLY A 8 -3.97 -0.75 -0.09
N LYS A 9 -4.48 -1.88 -0.59
CA LYS A 9 -5.24 -1.92 -1.86
C LYS A 9 -6.57 -1.18 -1.76
N ALA A 10 -7.29 -1.34 -0.65
CA ALA A 10 -8.55 -0.62 -0.42
C ALA A 10 -8.33 0.90 -0.33
N GLU A 11 -7.30 1.36 0.38
CA GLU A 11 -6.94 2.78 0.47
C GLU A 11 -6.53 3.35 -0.91
N LYS A 12 -5.79 2.58 -1.72
CA LYS A 12 -5.48 2.95 -3.11
C LYS A 12 -6.73 3.13 -3.97
N ALA A 13 -7.67 2.18 -3.89
CA ALA A 13 -8.90 2.21 -4.68
C ALA A 13 -9.79 3.39 -4.27
N LYS A 14 -9.95 3.61 -2.95
CA LYS A 14 -10.69 4.74 -2.40
C LYS A 14 -10.08 6.08 -2.84
N GLY A 15 -8.75 6.21 -2.73
CA GLY A 15 -8.04 7.40 -3.13
C GLY A 15 -8.19 7.69 -4.63
N TYR A 16 -8.11 6.66 -5.47
CA TYR A 16 -8.35 6.79 -6.91
C TYR A 16 -9.77 7.30 -7.23
N ILE A 17 -10.78 6.73 -6.59
CA ILE A 17 -12.18 7.17 -6.78
C ILE A 17 -12.34 8.65 -6.40
N LYS A 18 -11.77 9.08 -5.27
CA LYS A 18 -11.83 10.49 -4.85
C LYS A 18 -11.07 11.42 -5.78
N GLU A 19 -9.90 11.01 -6.26
CA GLU A 19 -9.09 11.78 -7.22
C GLU A 19 -9.89 12.05 -8.50
N GLU A 20 -10.44 10.99 -9.12
CA GLU A 20 -11.24 11.10 -10.35
C GLU A 20 -12.56 11.84 -10.12
N THR A 21 -13.20 11.64 -8.96
CA THR A 21 -14.46 12.34 -8.65
C THR A 21 -14.21 13.82 -8.42
N GLY A 22 -13.14 14.18 -7.70
CA GLY A 22 -12.75 15.56 -7.46
C GLY A 22 -12.41 16.28 -8.76
N GLU A 23 -11.65 15.64 -9.64
CA GLU A 23 -11.38 16.17 -10.98
C GLU A 23 -12.66 16.36 -11.80
N ALA A 24 -13.59 15.40 -11.75
CA ALA A 24 -14.83 15.47 -12.52
C ALA A 24 -15.81 16.57 -12.07
N ILE A 25 -15.72 17.02 -10.80
CA ILE A 25 -16.59 18.05 -10.24
C ILE A 25 -15.87 19.37 -9.91
N ASP A 26 -14.60 19.51 -10.31
CA ASP A 26 -13.76 20.67 -10.03
C ASP A 26 -13.59 20.94 -8.50
N ASP A 27 -13.49 19.87 -7.70
CA ASP A 27 -13.29 19.93 -6.25
C ASP A 27 -11.82 19.60 -5.87
N PRO A 28 -11.00 20.63 -5.60
CA PRO A 28 -9.56 20.46 -5.35
C PRO A 28 -9.26 19.79 -4.01
N GLU A 29 -10.17 19.88 -3.03
CA GLU A 29 -9.99 19.22 -1.72
C GLU A 29 -10.15 17.71 -1.87
N LEU A 30 -11.17 17.26 -2.61
CA LEU A 30 -11.44 15.86 -2.88
C LEU A 30 -10.34 15.23 -3.74
N GLU A 31 -9.84 15.96 -4.74
CA GLU A 31 -8.69 15.53 -5.55
C GLU A 31 -7.44 15.32 -4.68
N ALA A 32 -7.11 16.30 -3.83
CA ALA A 32 -5.95 16.26 -2.94
C ALA A 32 -6.05 15.14 -1.90
N GLU A 33 -7.23 14.92 -1.33
CA GLU A 33 -7.49 13.84 -0.39
C GLU A 33 -7.34 12.47 -1.08
N GLY A 34 -7.85 12.34 -2.30
CA GLY A 34 -7.70 11.15 -3.13
C GLY A 34 -6.24 10.80 -3.43
N ARG A 35 -5.45 11.78 -3.87
CA ARG A 35 -4.00 11.61 -4.10
C ARG A 35 -3.26 11.18 -2.83
N SER A 36 -3.59 11.80 -1.70
CA SER A 36 -2.97 11.50 -0.41
C SER A 36 -3.27 10.06 0.05
N GLU A 37 -4.54 9.62 -0.02
CA GLU A 37 -4.93 8.25 0.32
C GLU A 37 -4.26 7.23 -0.63
N ARG A 38 -4.19 7.54 -1.94
CA ARG A 38 -3.53 6.69 -2.94
C ARG A 38 -2.02 6.55 -2.69
N ALA A 39 -1.35 7.65 -2.34
CA ALA A 39 0.06 7.66 -2.00
C ALA A 39 0.34 6.87 -0.71
N ALA A 40 -0.47 7.07 0.34
CA ALA A 40 -0.36 6.33 1.59
C ALA A 40 -0.55 4.81 1.39
N GLY A 41 -1.50 4.40 0.55
CA GLY A 41 -1.70 3.00 0.18
C GLY A 41 -0.51 2.39 -0.59
N LYS A 42 0.13 3.17 -1.49
CA LYS A 42 1.39 2.77 -2.17
C LYS A 42 2.53 2.56 -1.17
N LEU A 43 2.72 3.49 -0.25
CA LEU A 43 3.78 3.42 0.76
C LEU A 43 3.61 2.20 1.69
N ARG A 44 2.39 1.95 2.17
CA ARG A 44 2.11 0.76 3.01
C ARG A 44 2.34 -0.55 2.26
N GLU A 45 1.93 -0.63 1.00
CA GLU A 45 2.18 -1.82 0.18
C GLU A 45 3.68 -2.05 -0.04
N GLY A 46 4.44 -0.99 -0.33
CA GLY A 46 5.89 -1.04 -0.48
C GLY A 46 6.60 -1.49 0.80
N PHE A 47 6.23 -0.91 1.94
CA PHE A 47 6.78 -1.27 3.25
C PHE A 47 6.45 -2.72 3.64
N GLY A 48 5.20 -3.16 3.43
CA GLY A 48 4.78 -4.53 3.69
C GLY A 48 5.54 -5.55 2.81
N LYS A 49 5.76 -5.23 1.53
CA LYS A 49 6.57 -6.05 0.61
C LYS A 49 8.03 -6.12 1.05
N ALA A 50 8.63 -4.99 1.43
CA ALA A 50 10.01 -4.95 1.92
C ALA A 50 10.19 -5.77 3.20
N LYS A 51 9.28 -5.62 4.18
CA LYS A 51 9.31 -6.40 5.42
C LYS A 51 9.22 -7.90 5.16
N ARG A 52 8.37 -8.34 4.23
CA ARG A 52 8.29 -9.76 3.85
C ARG A 52 9.59 -10.28 3.23
N LYS A 53 10.17 -9.55 2.27
CA LYS A 53 11.45 -9.94 1.65
C LYS A 53 12.58 -10.07 2.68
N VAL A 54 12.64 -9.14 3.63
CA VAL A 54 13.63 -9.22 4.72
C VAL A 54 13.34 -10.41 5.63
N GLY A 55 12.07 -10.67 5.94
CA GLY A 55 11.68 -11.87 6.70
C GLY A 55 12.09 -13.16 6.00
N GLU A 56 11.72 -13.33 4.72
CA GLU A 56 12.09 -14.50 3.90
C GLU A 56 13.61 -14.70 3.85
N ALA A 57 14.39 -13.64 3.62
CA ALA A 57 15.86 -13.76 3.59
C ALA A 57 16.48 -14.15 4.95
N VAL A 58 15.84 -13.80 6.06
CA VAL A 58 16.28 -14.21 7.41
C VAL A 58 15.88 -15.66 7.69
N ASP A 59 14.65 -16.05 7.33
CA ASP A 59 14.15 -17.42 7.46
C ASP A 59 15.03 -18.41 6.68
N ASP A 60 15.37 -18.11 5.42
CA ASP A 60 16.28 -18.91 4.59
C ASP A 60 17.64 -19.13 5.25
N ILE A 61 18.21 -18.10 5.91
CA ILE A 61 19.50 -18.21 6.60
C ILE A 61 19.39 -19.07 7.86
N VAL A 62 18.27 -19.00 8.58
CA VAL A 62 18.05 -19.81 9.79
C VAL A 62 17.87 -21.28 9.43
N ASP A 63 17.12 -21.57 8.35
CA ASP A 63 16.88 -22.94 7.87
C ASP A 63 18.21 -23.61 7.44
N ASP A 64 19.10 -22.88 6.75
CA ASP A 64 20.44 -23.36 6.33
C ASP A 64 21.40 -23.65 7.49
N ILE A 65 21.14 -23.09 8.68
CA ILE A 65 21.94 -23.32 9.91
C ILE A 65 21.39 -24.49 10.74
N GLU A 66 20.09 -24.79 10.63
CA GLU A 66 19.45 -25.92 11.33
C GLU A 66 19.69 -27.28 10.65
N GLU A 67 20.11 -27.31 9.38
CA GLU A 67 20.52 -28.53 8.64
C GLU A 67 21.98 -28.96 8.92
#